data_AF-A0A812SUB8-F1
#
_entry.id   AF-A0A812SUB8-F1
#
_cell.length_a   1.000
_cell.length_b   1.000
_cell.length_c   1.000
_cell.angle_alpha   90.00
_cell.angle_beta   90.00
_cell.angle_gamma   90.00
#
_symmetry.space_group_name_H-M   'P 1'
#
loop_
_entity.id
_entity.type
_entity.pdbx_description
1 polymer ?
#
loop_
_entity_poly.entity_id
_entity_poly.type
_entity_poly.pdbx_seq_one_letter_code
_entity_poly.pdbx_strand_id
1 'polypeptide(L)'
;MAWSSNDGRRPAWESALVPPPIMVMGVSKKDRKPHKLVEAAARGSLLGGHSADEIDNINNLGGVVSALVLSFVLGLQYMVAPGTEEMNHADYRSLLCKSQEFRVFVRDVFKTEDIGTHSEEYYNFTQLVRPGVYMDVEQFLMTELQSIWGEASSGSDHIDCIGDKDVQTVVALTYDDFPTKRLHAFALQSGDFYRWSEVNERIGAISSALVFAALLWSIILNLSLALAPVREDSTGTALVAWLMIGGPMMILNYIFLLVGLILFFVTHGRQLMAVSPFSGATSSNTVVVSLFSILLPIFVVGLLLGASSKIWADYNAPKLVAAGAEGGPGEVQVKSDGEVADEPSSMKAEEN
;
A
#
# COMPACT_ATOMS: atom_id res chain seq x y z
N MET A 1 3.37 -15.90 43.10
CA MET A 1 2.08 -15.19 42.93
C MET A 1 1.04 -16.22 42.51
N ALA A 2 0.08 -16.51 43.38
CA ALA A 2 -0.93 -17.54 43.18
C ALA A 2 -2.08 -17.01 42.31
N TRP A 3 -2.43 -17.74 41.24
CA TRP A 3 -3.60 -17.49 40.42
C TRP A 3 -4.83 -18.11 41.09
N SER A 4 -5.78 -17.26 41.46
CA SER A 4 -7.06 -17.62 42.07
C SER A 4 -8.04 -18.10 41.00
N SER A 5 -8.84 -19.10 41.38
CA SER A 5 -9.74 -19.90 40.55
C SER A 5 -10.94 -19.12 40.01
N ASN A 6 -11.02 -19.07 38.68
CA ASN A 6 -12.18 -19.35 37.83
C ASN A 6 -13.57 -19.35 38.49
N ASP A 7 -14.19 -18.17 38.59
CA ASP A 7 -15.62 -18.01 38.83
C ASP A 7 -16.39 -18.34 37.55
N GLY A 8 -17.22 -19.39 37.61
CA GLY A 8 -18.05 -19.90 36.52
C GLY A 8 -19.19 -18.99 36.09
N ARG A 9 -18.90 -17.74 35.71
CA ARG A 9 -19.86 -16.88 35.00
C ARG A 9 -19.74 -17.12 33.51
N ARG A 10 -20.79 -17.74 32.94
CA ARG A 10 -20.96 -17.77 31.49
C ARG A 10 -21.00 -16.33 30.97
N PRO A 11 -20.25 -16.01 29.91
CA PRO A 11 -20.18 -14.65 29.40
C PRO A 11 -21.53 -14.27 28.74
N ALA A 12 -21.98 -13.05 29.00
CA ALA A 12 -23.30 -12.53 28.62
C ALA A 12 -23.57 -12.43 27.10
N TRP A 13 -22.67 -12.92 26.24
CA TRP A 13 -22.86 -12.93 24.79
C TRP A 13 -23.54 -14.20 24.28
N GLU A 14 -23.67 -15.27 25.08
CA GLU A 14 -24.38 -16.50 24.66
C GLU A 14 -25.88 -16.29 24.41
N SER A 15 -26.49 -15.21 24.94
CA SER A 15 -27.90 -14.86 24.68
C SER A 15 -28.12 -13.98 23.44
N ALA A 16 -27.06 -13.60 22.71
CA ALA A 16 -27.16 -12.73 21.54
C ALA A 16 -27.25 -13.48 20.18
N LEU A 17 -27.24 -14.82 20.19
CA LEU A 17 -27.20 -15.65 18.97
C LEU A 17 -28.58 -16.13 18.45
N VAL A 18 -29.69 -15.60 18.98
CA VAL A 18 -31.01 -15.83 18.38
C VAL A 18 -31.24 -14.72 17.34
N PRO A 19 -31.17 -14.99 16.02
CA PRO A 19 -31.50 -13.98 15.03
C PRO A 19 -32.96 -13.56 15.21
N PRO A 20 -33.27 -12.25 15.22
CA PRO A 20 -34.65 -11.81 15.26
C PRO A 20 -35.40 -12.35 14.03
N PRO A 21 -36.69 -12.69 14.16
CA PRO A 21 -37.49 -13.13 13.03
C PRO A 21 -37.45 -12.05 11.94
N ILE A 22 -37.03 -12.45 10.74
CA ILE A 22 -37.03 -11.59 9.55
C ILE A 22 -38.47 -11.17 9.30
N MET A 23 -38.78 -9.94 9.69
CA MET A 23 -40.06 -9.32 9.43
C MET A 23 -40.10 -9.00 7.92
N VAL A 24 -40.71 -9.89 7.14
CA VAL A 24 -41.00 -9.66 5.72
C VAL A 24 -42.01 -8.52 5.66
N MET A 25 -41.50 -7.29 5.55
CA MET A 25 -42.36 -6.14 5.23
C MET A 25 -42.97 -6.38 3.86
N GLY A 26 -44.26 -6.71 3.85
CA GLY A 26 -45.07 -6.77 2.64
C GLY A 26 -45.09 -5.38 2.00
N VAL A 27 -44.19 -5.16 1.04
CA VAL A 27 -44.18 -3.95 0.23
C VAL A 27 -45.44 -3.97 -0.62
N SER A 28 -46.40 -3.12 -0.25
CA SER A 28 -47.63 -2.86 -0.99
C SER A 28 -47.28 -2.48 -2.44
N LYS A 29 -47.76 -3.27 -3.41
CA LYS A 29 -47.53 -3.12 -4.86
C LYS A 29 -48.25 -1.93 -5.50
N LYS A 30 -48.83 -1.01 -4.72
CA LYS A 30 -49.62 0.11 -5.25
C LYS A 30 -48.74 1.36 -5.39
N ASP A 31 -48.49 1.73 -6.64
CA ASP A 31 -48.05 3.06 -7.08
C ASP A 31 -46.57 3.47 -6.90
N ARG A 32 -45.61 2.56 -7.14
CA ARG A 32 -44.27 3.00 -7.57
C ARG A 32 -44.28 3.28 -9.07
N LYS A 33 -44.55 4.53 -9.45
CA LYS A 33 -44.16 5.03 -10.77
C LYS A 33 -42.68 4.71 -10.95
N PRO A 34 -42.26 4.02 -12.03
CA PRO A 34 -40.86 3.73 -12.25
C PRO A 34 -40.10 5.06 -12.22
N HIS A 35 -39.19 5.17 -11.26
CA HIS A 35 -38.35 6.36 -11.12
C HIS A 35 -37.65 6.53 -12.46
N LYS A 36 -37.81 7.69 -13.12
CA LYS A 36 -37.15 8.01 -14.41
C LYS A 36 -35.63 7.78 -14.38
N LEU A 37 -35.03 7.70 -13.19
CA LEU A 37 -33.65 7.28 -12.95
C LEU A 37 -33.36 5.82 -13.36
N VAL A 38 -34.28 4.89 -13.13
CA VAL A 38 -34.15 3.48 -13.57
C VAL A 38 -34.28 3.36 -15.09
N GLU A 39 -35.15 4.16 -15.70
CA GLU A 39 -35.33 4.19 -17.15
C GLU A 39 -34.13 4.87 -17.86
N ALA A 40 -33.50 5.86 -17.22
CA ALA A 40 -32.26 6.46 -17.71
C ALA A 40 -31.05 5.52 -17.57
N ALA A 41 -31.00 4.70 -16.51
CA ALA A 41 -30.00 3.65 -16.35
C ALA A 41 -30.21 2.49 -17.34
N ALA A 42 -31.47 2.10 -17.59
CA ALA A 42 -31.82 1.05 -18.56
C ALA A 42 -31.65 1.48 -20.03
N ARG A 43 -31.64 2.79 -20.33
CA ARG A 43 -31.29 3.32 -21.67
C ARG A 43 -29.79 3.36 -21.96
N GLY A 44 -28.96 2.69 -21.15
CA GLY A 44 -27.88 1.80 -21.62
C GLY A 44 -26.74 2.34 -22.49
N SER A 45 -26.72 3.63 -22.84
CA SER A 45 -25.71 4.20 -23.74
C SER A 45 -24.63 5.02 -23.03
N LEU A 46 -24.84 5.41 -21.77
CA LEU A 46 -23.91 6.30 -21.05
C LEU A 46 -22.93 5.60 -20.11
N LEU A 47 -23.19 4.34 -19.76
CA LEU A 47 -22.27 3.51 -18.96
C LEU A 47 -21.40 2.57 -19.81
N GLY A 48 -21.36 2.81 -21.13
CA GLY A 48 -20.37 2.21 -22.02
C GLY A 48 -20.33 0.68 -21.95
N GLY A 49 -21.49 0.00 -21.94
CA GLY A 49 -21.59 -1.43 -22.21
C GLY A 49 -20.52 -2.33 -21.59
N HIS A 50 -20.05 -2.04 -20.37
CA HIS A 50 -19.02 -2.87 -19.75
C HIS A 50 -19.61 -4.24 -19.49
N SER A 51 -19.11 -5.23 -20.22
CA SER A 51 -19.49 -6.63 -20.02
C SER A 51 -19.07 -7.07 -18.62
N ALA A 52 -19.78 -8.06 -18.06
CA ALA A 52 -19.38 -8.67 -16.79
C ALA A 52 -17.91 -9.13 -16.82
N ASP A 53 -17.46 -9.60 -17.98
CA ASP A 53 -16.09 -10.04 -18.25
C ASP A 53 -15.07 -8.89 -18.12
N GLU A 54 -15.42 -7.66 -18.53
CA GLU A 54 -14.55 -6.50 -18.36
C GLU A 54 -14.37 -6.13 -16.88
N ILE A 55 -15.44 -6.19 -16.09
CA ILE A 55 -15.39 -5.92 -14.65
C ILE A 55 -14.58 -7.00 -13.93
N ASP A 56 -14.79 -8.27 -14.30
CA ASP A 56 -14.00 -9.40 -13.81
C ASP A 56 -12.51 -9.20 -14.14
N ASN A 57 -12.19 -8.83 -15.39
CA ASN A 57 -10.82 -8.54 -15.81
C ASN A 57 -10.18 -7.37 -15.04
N ILE A 58 -10.91 -6.27 -14.81
CA ILE A 58 -10.41 -5.13 -14.02
C ILE A 58 -10.11 -5.56 -12.59
N ASN A 59 -11.01 -6.32 -11.96
CA ASN A 59 -10.82 -6.74 -10.57
C ASN A 59 -9.71 -7.80 -10.44
N ASN A 60 -9.61 -8.74 -11.38
CA ASN A 60 -8.52 -9.71 -11.47
C ASN A 60 -7.17 -9.01 -11.65
N LEU A 61 -7.08 -8.02 -12.54
CA LEU A 61 -5.86 -7.24 -12.73
C LEU A 61 -5.47 -6.51 -11.43
N GLY A 62 -6.43 -5.87 -10.76
CA GLY A 62 -6.21 -5.23 -9.46
C GLY A 62 -5.67 -6.20 -8.40
N GLY A 63 -6.20 -7.43 -8.35
CA GLY A 63 -5.72 -8.49 -7.47
C GLY A 63 -4.29 -8.93 -7.80
N VAL A 64 -3.96 -9.16 -9.08
CA VAL A 64 -2.62 -9.55 -9.52
C VAL A 64 -1.59 -8.45 -9.20
N VAL A 65 -1.92 -7.19 -9.49
CA VAL A 65 -1.05 -6.05 -9.16
C VAL A 65 -0.86 -5.94 -7.65
N SER A 66 -1.92 -6.09 -6.86
CA SER A 66 -1.84 -6.04 -5.40
C SER A 66 -0.95 -7.15 -4.85
N ALA A 67 -1.06 -8.38 -5.36
CA ALA A 67 -0.21 -9.49 -4.97
C ALA A 67 1.27 -9.26 -5.31
N LEU A 68 1.53 -8.74 -6.52
CA LEU A 68 2.89 -8.39 -6.95
C LEU A 68 3.48 -7.30 -6.06
N VAL A 69 2.75 -6.19 -5.85
CA VAL A 69 3.19 -5.08 -4.99
C VAL A 69 3.41 -5.58 -3.56
N LEU A 70 2.51 -6.40 -3.03
CA LEU A 70 2.64 -6.95 -1.68
C LEU A 70 3.95 -7.71 -1.48
N SER A 71 4.43 -8.44 -2.49
CA SER A 71 5.72 -9.14 -2.40
C SER A 71 6.91 -8.20 -2.17
N PHE A 72 6.89 -7.02 -2.79
CA PHE A 72 7.91 -5.99 -2.59
C PHE A 72 7.75 -5.28 -1.24
N VAL A 73 6.51 -4.96 -0.86
CA VAL A 73 6.22 -4.25 0.40
C VAL A 73 6.61 -5.09 1.61
N LEU A 74 6.32 -6.40 1.60
CA LEU A 74 6.75 -7.31 2.66
C LEU A 74 8.27 -7.41 2.74
N GLY A 75 8.97 -7.48 1.60
CA GLY A 75 10.43 -7.46 1.56
C GLY A 75 11.01 -6.20 2.20
N LEU A 76 10.44 -5.04 1.87
CA LEU A 76 10.84 -3.77 2.49
C LEU A 76 10.56 -3.73 3.99
N GLN A 77 9.43 -4.28 4.44
CA GLN A 77 9.06 -4.32 5.86
C GLN A 77 10.12 -5.04 6.71
N TYR A 78 10.73 -6.11 6.18
CA TYR A 78 11.85 -6.78 6.85
C TYR A 78 13.13 -5.93 6.87
N MET A 79 13.38 -5.12 5.84
CA MET A 79 14.57 -4.26 5.76
C MET A 79 14.49 -3.04 6.69
N VAL A 80 13.29 -2.56 6.98
CA VAL A 80 13.07 -1.40 7.87
C VAL A 80 12.81 -1.82 9.32
N ALA A 81 12.83 -3.13 9.61
CA ALA A 81 12.60 -3.64 10.94
C ALA A 81 13.72 -3.18 11.90
N PRO A 82 13.38 -2.83 13.16
CA PRO A 82 14.36 -2.52 14.18
C PRO A 82 15.35 -3.67 14.36
N GLY A 83 16.62 -3.33 14.61
CA GLY A 83 17.68 -4.31 14.85
C GLY A 83 18.50 -4.69 13.61
N THR A 84 18.07 -4.32 12.40
CA THR A 84 18.95 -4.34 11.22
C THR A 84 20.07 -3.32 11.38
N GLU A 85 21.25 -3.60 10.83
CA GLU A 85 22.44 -2.76 10.97
C GLU A 85 22.19 -1.35 10.43
N GLU A 86 21.51 -1.26 9.30
CA GLU A 86 21.14 -0.02 8.63
C GLU A 86 20.18 0.84 9.47
N MET A 87 19.20 0.22 10.12
CA MET A 87 18.26 0.93 11.00
C MET A 87 18.91 1.34 12.32
N ASN A 88 19.80 0.51 12.87
CA ASN A 88 20.56 0.86 14.06
C ASN A 88 21.49 2.05 13.80
N HIS A 89 22.13 2.12 12.63
CA HIS A 89 22.94 3.27 12.22
C HIS A 89 22.10 4.55 12.14
N ALA A 90 20.91 4.46 11.54
CA ALA A 90 19.98 5.59 11.47
C ALA A 90 19.46 6.03 12.85
N ASP A 91 19.15 5.08 13.74
CA ASP A 91 18.71 5.36 15.10
C ASP A 91 19.81 6.00 15.93
N TYR A 92 21.05 5.50 15.84
CA TYR A 92 22.21 6.08 16.50
C TYR A 92 22.41 7.54 16.09
N ARG A 93 22.43 7.80 14.78
CA ARG A 93 22.50 9.16 14.23
C ARG A 93 21.33 10.04 14.67
N SER A 94 20.12 9.49 14.66
CA SER A 94 18.91 10.20 15.08
C SER A 94 18.99 10.64 16.55
N LEU A 95 19.39 9.72 17.44
CA LEU A 95 19.52 9.96 18.86
C LEU A 95 20.65 10.94 19.17
N LEU A 96 21.78 10.90 18.45
CA LEU A 96 22.84 11.90 18.57
C LEU A 96 22.32 13.31 18.30
N CYS A 97 21.44 13.50 17.33
CA CYS A 97 20.83 14.80 17.05
C CYS A 97 19.74 15.20 18.06
N LYS A 98 18.98 14.25 18.59
CA LYS A 98 17.78 14.51 19.42
C LYS A 98 18.05 14.62 20.91
N SER A 99 19.08 13.96 21.45
CA SER A 99 19.23 13.77 22.89
C SER A 99 20.65 14.09 23.37
N GLN A 100 20.79 15.13 24.19
CA GLN A 100 22.05 15.42 24.90
C GLN A 100 22.42 14.28 25.85
N GLU A 101 21.43 13.66 26.51
CA GLU A 101 21.65 12.52 27.39
C GLU A 101 22.27 11.34 26.64
N PHE A 102 21.82 11.08 25.41
CA PHE A 102 22.41 10.04 24.57
C PHE A 102 23.86 10.36 24.21
N ARG A 103 24.19 11.62 23.91
CA ARG A 103 25.59 12.03 23.62
C ARG A 103 26.51 11.82 24.82
N VAL A 104 26.03 12.18 26.02
CA VAL A 104 26.74 11.90 27.29
C VAL A 104 26.93 10.40 27.47
N PHE A 105 25.87 9.61 27.25
CA PHE A 105 25.92 8.16 27.36
C PHE A 105 26.92 7.53 26.38
N VAL A 106 26.96 7.99 25.12
CA VAL A 106 27.93 7.53 24.11
C VAL A 106 29.36 7.77 24.58
N ARG A 107 29.67 8.98 25.03
CA ARG A 107 30.99 9.32 25.59
C ARG A 107 31.35 8.43 26.77
N ASP A 108 30.42 8.23 27.70
CA ASP A 108 30.66 7.47 28.92
C ASP A 108 30.92 5.99 28.62
N VAL A 109 30.20 5.40 27.65
CA VAL A 109 30.48 4.04 27.15
C VAL A 109 31.88 3.96 26.55
N PHE A 110 32.28 4.92 25.69
CA PHE A 110 33.63 4.96 25.11
C PHE A 110 34.76 5.12 26.14
N LYS A 111 34.48 5.75 27.29
CA LYS A 111 35.46 5.92 28.36
C LYS A 111 35.54 4.74 29.33
N THR A 112 34.47 3.97 29.45
CA THR A 112 34.33 2.95 30.51
C THR A 112 34.44 1.52 29.99
N GLU A 113 34.08 1.27 28.74
CA GLU A 113 34.14 -0.05 28.13
C GLU A 113 35.36 -0.17 27.22
N ASP A 114 36.06 -1.30 27.29
CA ASP A 114 37.08 -1.68 26.29
C ASP A 114 36.34 -2.06 25.01
N ILE A 115 36.30 -1.11 24.09
CA ILE A 115 35.64 -1.25 22.81
C ILE A 115 36.65 -1.77 21.80
N GLY A 116 36.66 -3.10 21.65
CA GLY A 116 37.16 -3.75 20.45
C GLY A 116 38.67 -4.05 20.37
N THR A 117 39.49 -3.66 21.35
CA THR A 117 40.94 -3.98 21.29
C THR A 117 41.39 -5.05 22.28
N HIS A 118 40.58 -5.39 23.30
CA HIS A 118 40.96 -6.36 24.35
C HIS A 118 42.31 -6.04 25.01
N SER A 119 42.77 -4.78 24.92
CA SER A 119 44.12 -4.36 25.31
C SER A 119 44.14 -3.24 26.34
N GLU A 120 43.03 -2.98 27.05
CA GLU A 120 42.92 -1.89 28.03
C GLU A 120 43.13 -0.47 27.44
N GLU A 121 43.13 -0.32 26.12
CA GLU A 121 43.30 0.99 25.47
C GLU A 121 41.96 1.72 25.39
N TYR A 122 41.89 2.89 26.02
CA TYR A 122 40.74 3.77 25.94
C TYR A 122 40.48 4.23 24.49
N TYR A 123 39.21 4.42 24.13
CA TYR A 123 38.83 4.95 22.82
C TYR A 123 39.51 6.30 22.55
N ASN A 124 40.18 6.42 21.40
CA ASN A 124 40.80 7.66 20.98
C ASN A 124 39.74 8.60 20.38
N PHE A 125 39.37 9.67 21.10
CA PHE A 125 38.41 10.65 20.60
C PHE A 125 38.98 11.58 19.52
N THR A 126 40.30 11.65 19.33
CA THR A 126 40.93 12.43 18.26
C THR A 126 41.17 11.56 17.04
N GLN A 127 40.21 11.58 16.11
CA GLN A 127 40.19 10.70 14.94
C GLN A 127 40.67 11.44 13.68
N LEU A 128 41.42 10.75 12.82
CA LEU A 128 41.89 11.30 11.54
C LEU A 128 40.79 11.18 10.49
N VAL A 129 40.21 12.30 10.07
CA VAL A 129 39.15 12.32 9.03
C VAL A 129 39.76 12.24 7.63
N ARG A 130 40.85 12.98 7.42
CA ARG A 130 41.62 13.03 6.16
C ARG A 130 43.04 13.49 6.47
N PRO A 131 44.02 13.31 5.57
CA PRO A 131 45.41 13.66 5.84
C PRO A 131 45.58 15.08 6.40
N GLY A 132 46.12 15.18 7.62
CA GLY A 132 46.35 16.45 8.32
C GLY A 132 45.12 17.10 8.96
N VAL A 133 43.94 16.47 8.91
CA VAL A 133 42.72 16.99 9.53
C VAL A 133 42.19 15.96 10.52
N TYR A 134 42.20 16.36 11.78
CA TYR A 134 41.70 15.58 12.90
C TYR A 134 40.38 16.18 13.39
N MET A 135 39.49 15.32 13.85
CA MET A 135 38.26 15.71 14.51
C MET A 135 38.32 15.25 15.96
N ASP A 136 38.08 16.17 16.88
CA ASP A 136 37.85 15.85 18.28
C ASP A 136 36.38 15.47 18.46
N VAL A 137 36.11 14.17 18.42
CA VAL A 137 34.78 13.58 18.53
C VAL A 137 34.15 13.92 19.89
N GLU A 138 34.95 13.95 20.96
CA GLU A 138 34.43 14.25 22.30
C GLU A 138 33.96 15.70 22.37
N GLN A 139 34.79 16.64 21.92
CA GLN A 139 34.43 18.06 21.89
C GLN A 139 33.19 18.30 21.01
N PHE A 140 33.13 17.66 19.84
CA PHE A 140 31.99 17.79 18.94
C PHE A 140 30.69 17.31 19.59
N LEU A 141 30.68 16.09 20.13
CA LEU A 141 29.51 15.49 20.79
C LEU A 141 29.02 16.32 21.98
N MET A 142 29.95 16.83 22.78
CA MET A 142 29.61 17.48 24.04
C MET A 142 29.27 18.97 23.91
N THR A 143 29.85 19.65 22.92
CA THR A 143 29.77 21.12 22.81
C THR A 143 29.25 21.58 21.46
N GLU A 144 29.90 21.19 20.37
CA GLU A 144 29.64 21.78 19.06
C GLU A 144 28.26 21.38 18.53
N LEU A 145 27.90 20.11 18.66
CA LEU A 145 26.61 19.58 18.23
C LEU A 145 25.44 20.30 18.94
N GLN A 146 25.54 20.50 20.26
CA GLN A 146 24.57 21.27 21.03
C GLN A 146 24.56 22.76 20.64
N SER A 147 25.72 23.35 20.33
CA SER A 147 25.81 24.75 19.94
C SER A 147 25.20 25.03 18.56
N ILE A 148 25.34 24.09 17.62
CA ILE A 148 24.86 24.26 16.24
C ILE A 148 23.37 23.92 16.15
N TRP A 149 22.98 22.77 16.70
CA TRP A 149 21.64 22.20 16.49
C TRP A 149 20.74 22.26 17.73
N GLY A 150 21.30 22.51 18.91
CA GLY A 150 20.56 22.40 20.17
C GLY A 150 20.03 20.99 20.41
N GLU A 151 18.93 20.91 21.17
CA GLU A 151 18.05 19.75 21.11
C GLU A 151 17.08 19.99 19.96
N ALA A 152 17.23 19.25 18.87
CA ALA A 152 16.40 19.41 17.67
C ALA A 152 14.94 19.09 18.02
N SER A 153 14.18 20.08 18.48
CA SER A 153 12.81 19.88 18.99
C SER A 153 11.79 19.74 17.86
N SER A 154 12.06 20.36 16.71
CA SER A 154 11.21 20.28 15.53
C SER A 154 11.58 19.11 14.60
N GLY A 155 10.70 18.80 13.64
CA GLY A 155 10.95 17.79 12.61
C GLY A 155 11.97 18.24 11.55
N SER A 156 12.02 19.54 11.22
CA SER A 156 12.94 20.08 10.21
C SER A 156 14.37 20.12 10.73
N ASP A 157 14.58 20.67 11.93
CA ASP A 157 15.93 20.81 12.52
C ASP A 157 16.59 19.44 12.71
N HIS A 158 15.76 18.43 12.96
CA HIS A 158 16.23 17.06 13.08
C HIS A 158 16.75 16.48 11.76
N ILE A 159 16.02 16.67 10.67
CA ILE A 159 16.42 16.19 9.35
C ILE A 159 17.69 16.93 8.90
N ASP A 160 17.76 18.23 9.16
CA ASP A 160 18.93 19.04 8.82
C ASP A 160 20.17 18.62 9.63
N CYS A 161 20.01 18.33 10.94
CA CYS A 161 21.09 17.78 11.77
C CYS A 161 21.55 16.40 11.30
N ILE A 162 20.63 15.50 10.94
CA ILE A 162 20.96 14.19 10.35
C ILE A 162 21.73 14.36 9.02
N GLY A 163 21.36 15.39 8.25
CA GLY A 163 21.96 15.77 6.99
C GLY A 163 23.33 16.43 7.11
N ASP A 164 23.70 16.91 8.30
CA ASP A 164 24.94 17.62 8.55
C ASP A 164 26.17 16.73 8.31
N LYS A 165 27.18 17.29 7.64
CA LYS A 165 28.40 16.57 7.23
C LYS A 165 29.27 16.18 8.44
N ASP A 166 29.30 17.02 9.48
CA ASP A 166 30.17 16.83 10.63
C ASP A 166 29.51 15.79 11.56
N VAL A 167 28.16 15.83 11.67
CA VAL A 167 27.38 14.75 12.30
C VAL A 167 27.57 13.41 11.57
N GLN A 168 27.46 13.38 10.24
CA GLN A 168 27.70 12.16 9.45
C GLN A 168 29.13 11.64 9.64
N THR A 169 30.12 12.53 9.73
CA THR A 169 31.51 12.16 9.99
C THR A 169 31.67 11.52 11.37
N VAL A 170 31.11 12.13 12.42
CA VAL A 170 31.15 11.55 13.78
C VAL A 170 30.45 10.21 13.84
N VAL A 171 29.28 10.07 13.20
CA VAL A 171 28.57 8.79 13.13
C VAL A 171 29.45 7.74 12.46
N ALA A 172 30.05 8.04 11.30
CA ALA A 172 30.91 7.11 10.61
C ALA A 172 32.18 6.72 11.40
N LEU A 173 32.68 7.60 12.27
CA LEU A 173 33.84 7.35 13.12
C LEU A 173 33.51 6.60 14.42
N THR A 174 32.26 6.63 14.88
CA THR A 174 31.88 6.10 16.20
C THR A 174 30.95 4.92 16.14
N TYR A 175 30.13 4.78 15.10
CA TYR A 175 29.07 3.79 15.10
C TYR A 175 29.59 2.35 15.10
N ASP A 176 30.59 2.03 14.27
CA ASP A 176 31.15 0.68 14.15
C ASP A 176 31.76 0.18 15.46
N ASP A 177 32.29 1.11 16.26
CA ASP A 177 32.85 0.84 17.58
C ASP A 177 31.76 0.83 18.67
N PHE A 178 30.66 1.55 18.49
CA PHE A 178 29.63 1.66 19.53
C PHE A 178 28.84 0.34 19.72
N PRO A 179 28.72 -0.20 20.95
CA PRO A 179 28.03 -1.47 21.14
C PRO A 179 26.53 -1.34 20.86
N THR A 180 26.03 -1.99 19.82
CA THR A 180 24.60 -1.93 19.43
C THR A 180 23.65 -2.35 20.55
N LYS A 181 24.07 -3.27 21.43
CA LYS A 181 23.28 -3.67 22.62
C LYS A 181 23.06 -2.51 23.59
N ARG A 182 24.05 -1.60 23.72
CA ARG A 182 23.95 -0.39 24.56
C ARG A 182 23.01 0.63 23.92
N LEU A 183 23.06 0.79 22.60
CA LEU A 183 22.10 1.61 21.83
C LEU A 183 20.66 1.16 22.12
N HIS A 184 20.38 -0.14 22.00
CA HIS A 184 19.04 -0.68 22.26
C HIS A 184 18.62 -0.55 23.72
N ALA A 185 19.52 -0.82 24.67
CA ALA A 185 19.24 -0.67 26.09
C ALA A 185 18.90 0.78 26.46
N PHE A 186 19.67 1.75 25.94
CA PHE A 186 19.36 3.17 26.10
C PHE A 186 18.00 3.51 25.49
N ALA A 187 17.76 3.11 24.24
CA ALA A 187 16.50 3.40 23.54
C ALA A 187 15.27 2.83 24.29
N LEU A 188 15.39 1.67 24.94
CA LEU A 188 14.32 1.09 25.76
C LEU A 188 14.13 1.79 27.11
N GLN A 189 15.20 2.31 27.70
CA GLN A 189 15.16 2.93 29.03
C GLN A 189 14.71 4.39 28.98
N SER A 190 15.16 5.13 27.97
CA SER A 190 15.05 6.60 27.96
C SER A 190 13.64 7.09 27.56
N GLY A 191 12.74 6.20 27.11
CA GLY A 191 11.33 6.54 26.83
C GLY A 191 11.08 7.02 25.40
N ASP A 192 10.07 7.90 25.20
CA ASP A 192 9.50 8.34 23.91
C ASP A 192 10.46 9.23 23.07
N PHE A 193 11.68 8.77 22.82
CA PHE A 193 12.56 9.40 21.84
C PHE A 193 12.15 9.05 20.43
N TYR A 194 12.32 10.01 19.52
CA TYR A 194 12.13 9.77 18.10
C TYR A 194 13.14 8.73 17.59
N ARG A 195 12.64 7.53 17.24
CA ARG A 195 13.42 6.46 16.60
C ARG A 195 13.10 6.42 15.12
N TRP A 196 14.14 6.46 14.30
CA TRP A 196 14.00 6.46 12.84
C TRP A 196 13.42 5.13 12.36
N SER A 197 13.90 4.03 12.93
CA SER A 197 13.45 2.66 12.67
C SER A 197 11.96 2.49 12.97
N GLU A 198 11.49 2.91 14.14
CA GLU A 198 10.08 2.78 14.56
C GLU A 198 9.13 3.54 13.62
N VAL A 199 9.50 4.75 13.21
CA VAL A 199 8.69 5.54 12.28
C VAL A 199 8.63 4.85 10.91
N ASN A 200 9.75 4.35 10.41
CA ASN A 200 9.79 3.62 9.14
C ASN A 200 9.02 2.31 9.21
N GLU A 201 9.17 1.54 10.29
CA GLU A 201 8.46 0.29 10.53
C GLU A 201 6.96 0.53 10.55
N ARG A 202 6.48 1.56 11.26
CA ARG A 202 5.06 1.91 11.32
C ARG A 202 4.50 2.28 9.96
N ILE A 203 5.18 3.12 9.19
CA ILE A 203 4.73 3.52 7.85
C ILE A 203 4.74 2.31 6.90
N GLY A 204 5.80 1.49 6.97
CA GLY A 204 5.91 0.24 6.23
C GLY A 204 4.79 -0.74 6.55
N ALA A 205 4.47 -0.93 7.83
CA ALA A 205 3.38 -1.79 8.28
C ALA A 205 2.00 -1.30 7.80
N ILE A 206 1.75 0.02 7.83
CA ILE A 206 0.51 0.60 7.28
C ILE A 206 0.45 0.38 5.75
N SER A 207 1.57 0.56 5.04
CA SER A 207 1.67 0.27 3.62
C SER A 207 1.33 -1.20 3.33
N SER A 208 1.96 -2.15 4.03
CA SER A 208 1.68 -3.59 3.92
C SER A 208 0.20 -3.90 4.17
N ALA A 209 -0.38 -3.32 5.23
CA ALA A 209 -1.77 -3.55 5.60
C ALA A 209 -2.74 -3.05 4.53
N LEU A 210 -2.49 -1.88 3.92
CA LEU A 210 -3.32 -1.32 2.86
C LEU A 210 -3.25 -2.16 1.57
N VAL A 211 -2.05 -2.59 1.17
CA VAL A 211 -1.89 -3.43 -0.02
C VAL A 211 -2.49 -4.83 0.20
N PHE A 212 -2.33 -5.40 1.40
CA PHE A 212 -2.97 -6.66 1.77
C PHE A 212 -4.49 -6.54 1.81
N ALA A 213 -5.02 -5.44 2.37
CA ALA A 213 -6.46 -5.15 2.34
C ALA A 213 -6.97 -5.05 0.91
N ALA A 214 -6.22 -4.41 0.00
CA ALA A 214 -6.58 -4.31 -1.40
C ALA A 214 -6.63 -5.70 -2.09
N LEU A 215 -5.65 -6.57 -1.81
CA LEU A 215 -5.64 -7.94 -2.29
C LEU A 215 -6.87 -8.73 -1.79
N LEU A 216 -7.14 -8.69 -0.49
CA LEU A 216 -8.31 -9.37 0.09
C LEU A 216 -9.62 -8.85 -0.48
N TRP A 217 -9.74 -7.54 -0.67
CA TRP A 217 -10.93 -6.95 -1.23
C TRP A 217 -11.15 -7.36 -2.69
N SER A 218 -10.08 -7.48 -3.47
CA SER A 218 -10.13 -7.99 -4.84
C SER A 218 -10.67 -9.42 -4.88
N ILE A 219 -10.23 -10.29 -3.95
CA ILE A 219 -10.74 -11.68 -3.83
C ILE A 219 -12.23 -11.68 -3.47
N ILE A 220 -12.64 -10.86 -2.49
CA ILE A 220 -14.05 -10.77 -2.06
C ILE A 220 -14.94 -10.28 -3.21
N LEU A 221 -14.50 -9.27 -3.94
CA LEU A 221 -15.23 -8.72 -5.09
C LEU A 221 -15.35 -9.74 -6.23
N ASN A 222 -14.28 -10.49 -6.53
CA ASN A 222 -14.30 -11.55 -7.54
C ASN A 222 -15.27 -12.67 -7.15
N LEU A 223 -15.21 -13.12 -5.90
CA LEU A 223 -16.13 -14.14 -5.40
C LEU A 223 -17.58 -13.64 -5.42
N SER A 224 -17.80 -12.39 -5.02
CA SER A 224 -19.12 -11.76 -5.06
C SER A 224 -19.68 -11.69 -6.48
N LEU A 225 -18.85 -11.32 -7.46
CA LEU A 225 -19.24 -11.26 -8.87
C LEU A 225 -19.51 -12.65 -9.45
N ALA A 226 -18.66 -13.63 -9.12
CA ALA A 226 -18.79 -15.02 -9.56
C ALA A 226 -20.06 -15.70 -9.02
N LEU A 227 -20.49 -15.34 -7.81
CA LEU A 227 -21.71 -15.86 -7.18
C LEU A 227 -22.97 -15.06 -7.57
N ALA A 228 -22.83 -13.89 -8.17
CA ALA A 228 -23.96 -13.07 -8.57
C ALA A 228 -24.59 -13.60 -9.88
N PRO A 229 -25.91 -13.47 -10.09
CA PRO A 229 -26.61 -13.96 -11.30
C PRO A 229 -26.29 -13.16 -12.57
N VAL A 230 -25.21 -12.37 -12.54
CA VAL A 230 -24.77 -11.44 -13.58
C VAL A 230 -24.45 -12.16 -14.89
N ARG A 231 -23.94 -13.40 -14.83
CA ARG A 231 -23.56 -14.19 -16.00
C ARG A 231 -24.75 -14.85 -16.71
N GLU A 232 -25.85 -15.07 -15.99
CA GLU A 232 -27.06 -15.70 -16.53
C GLU A 232 -28.08 -14.65 -17.02
N ASP A 233 -27.98 -13.42 -16.53
CA ASP A 233 -28.91 -12.34 -16.88
C ASP A 233 -28.51 -11.60 -18.16
N SER A 234 -29.14 -11.99 -19.28
CA SER A 234 -28.98 -11.30 -20.57
C SER A 234 -29.52 -9.86 -20.59
N THR A 235 -30.31 -9.46 -19.59
CA THR A 235 -30.89 -8.11 -19.52
C THR A 235 -29.94 -7.09 -18.89
N GLY A 236 -28.88 -7.54 -18.22
CA GLY A 236 -27.90 -6.69 -17.52
C GLY A 236 -28.41 -6.05 -16.23
N THR A 237 -29.65 -6.32 -15.81
CA THR A 237 -30.23 -5.74 -14.58
C THR A 237 -29.52 -6.21 -13.32
N ALA A 238 -29.11 -7.48 -13.28
CA ALA A 238 -28.31 -8.05 -12.20
C ALA A 238 -26.94 -7.36 -12.09
N LEU A 239 -26.31 -7.05 -13.23
CA LEU A 239 -25.02 -6.35 -13.24
C LEU A 239 -25.15 -4.94 -12.67
N VAL A 240 -26.17 -4.20 -13.09
CA VAL A 240 -26.45 -2.84 -12.58
C VAL A 240 -26.72 -2.88 -11.07
N ALA A 241 -27.46 -3.87 -10.59
CA ALA A 241 -27.72 -4.06 -9.17
C ALA A 241 -26.44 -4.35 -8.38
N TRP A 242 -25.56 -5.21 -8.90
CA TRP A 242 -24.26 -5.48 -8.29
C TRP A 242 -23.38 -4.23 -8.29
N LEU A 243 -23.29 -3.51 -9.40
CA LEU A 243 -22.48 -2.31 -9.57
C LEU A 243 -22.83 -1.18 -8.59
N MET A 244 -24.08 -1.09 -8.13
CA MET A 244 -24.46 -0.11 -7.10
C MET A 244 -23.67 -0.28 -5.79
N ILE A 245 -23.22 -1.49 -5.48
CA ILE A 245 -22.45 -1.80 -4.27
C ILE A 245 -20.99 -2.14 -4.62
N GLY A 246 -20.79 -3.03 -5.60
CA GLY A 246 -19.48 -3.46 -6.07
C GLY A 246 -18.66 -2.35 -6.71
N GLY A 247 -19.30 -1.41 -7.42
CA GLY A 247 -18.63 -0.27 -8.06
C GLY A 247 -17.87 0.62 -7.06
N PRO A 248 -18.53 1.20 -6.04
CA PRO A 248 -17.87 1.97 -4.99
C PRO A 248 -16.78 1.17 -4.25
N MET A 249 -17.02 -0.12 -4.03
CA MET A 249 -16.07 -1.01 -3.37
C MET A 249 -14.81 -1.28 -4.21
N MET A 250 -14.95 -1.39 -5.54
CA MET A 250 -13.80 -1.43 -6.46
C MET A 250 -13.01 -0.12 -6.40
N ILE A 251 -13.67 1.04 -6.39
CA ILE A 251 -12.98 2.33 -6.30
C ILE A 251 -12.19 2.42 -4.98
N LEU A 252 -12.80 2.04 -3.87
CA LEU A 252 -12.14 2.01 -2.56
C LEU A 252 -10.92 1.08 -2.54
N ASN A 253 -11.02 -0.09 -3.18
CA ASN A 253 -9.92 -1.04 -3.34
C ASN A 253 -8.70 -0.39 -4.00
N TYR A 254 -8.91 0.30 -5.12
CA TYR A 254 -7.85 1.01 -5.84
C TYR A 254 -7.27 2.17 -5.03
N ILE A 255 -8.08 2.86 -4.20
CA ILE A 255 -7.58 3.88 -3.28
C ILE A 255 -6.64 3.25 -2.24
N PHE A 256 -6.99 2.11 -1.65
CA PHE A 256 -6.09 1.41 -0.72
C PHE A 256 -4.78 0.99 -1.38
N LEU A 257 -4.84 0.43 -2.58
CA LEU A 257 -3.64 0.08 -3.35
C LEU A 257 -2.77 1.31 -3.62
N LEU A 258 -3.36 2.42 -4.07
CA LEU A 258 -2.63 3.65 -4.38
C LEU A 258 -1.97 4.28 -3.15
N VAL A 259 -2.72 4.40 -2.04
CA VAL A 259 -2.18 4.95 -0.78
C VAL A 259 -1.10 4.02 -0.23
N GLY A 260 -1.31 2.70 -0.26
CA GLY A 260 -0.32 1.71 0.12
C GLY A 260 0.99 1.85 -0.67
N LEU A 261 0.89 2.03 -1.99
CA LEU A 261 2.04 2.25 -2.87
C LEU A 261 2.78 3.57 -2.58
N ILE A 262 2.06 4.66 -2.32
CA ILE A 262 2.65 5.95 -1.92
C ILE A 262 3.45 5.78 -0.62
N LEU A 263 2.86 5.13 0.39
CA LEU A 263 3.53 4.88 1.67
C LEU A 263 4.73 3.94 1.53
N PHE A 264 4.66 2.97 0.61
CA PHE A 264 5.79 2.10 0.26
C PHE A 264 6.97 2.93 -0.25
N PHE A 265 6.76 3.82 -1.23
CA PHE A 265 7.83 4.66 -1.76
C PHE A 265 8.39 5.64 -0.73
N VAL A 266 7.54 6.19 0.14
CA VAL A 266 7.99 7.02 1.27
C VAL A 266 8.88 6.22 2.20
N THR A 267 8.45 5.01 2.58
CA THR A 267 9.23 4.12 3.46
C THR A 267 10.56 3.73 2.81
N HIS A 268 10.54 3.38 1.53
CA HIS A 268 11.74 3.01 0.78
C HIS A 268 12.72 4.19 0.65
N GLY A 269 12.23 5.40 0.36
CA GLY A 269 13.06 6.60 0.34
C GLY A 269 13.72 6.88 1.69
N ARG A 270 12.99 6.68 2.79
CA ARG A 270 13.53 6.82 4.16
C ARG A 270 14.55 5.73 4.50
N GLN A 271 14.36 4.51 4.02
CA GLN A 271 15.37 3.45 4.10
C GLN A 271 16.64 3.85 3.35
N LEU A 272 16.53 4.33 2.11
CA LEU A 272 17.69 4.76 1.33
C LEU A 272 18.46 5.90 2.01
N MET A 273 17.76 6.85 2.67
CA MET A 273 18.41 7.91 3.45
C MET A 273 19.07 7.42 4.74
N ALA A 274 18.56 6.33 5.32
CA ALA A 274 19.18 5.69 6.48
C ALA A 274 20.50 5.00 6.11
N VAL A 275 20.55 4.37 4.94
CA VAL A 275 21.73 3.64 4.43
C VAL A 275 22.76 4.58 3.79
N SER A 276 22.32 5.70 3.22
CA SER A 276 23.22 6.59 2.49
C SER A 276 24.14 7.38 3.42
N PRO A 277 25.47 7.32 3.23
CA PRO A 277 26.43 8.19 3.93
C PRO A 277 26.40 9.62 3.39
N PHE A 278 25.61 9.91 2.36
CA PHE A 278 25.48 11.22 1.71
C PHE A 278 24.05 11.76 1.80
N SER A 279 23.36 11.50 2.92
CA SER A 279 21.99 11.96 3.13
C SER A 279 21.84 13.48 3.00
N GLY A 280 22.87 14.26 3.32
CA GLY A 280 22.86 15.72 3.14
C GLY A 280 22.88 16.18 1.68
N ALA A 281 23.57 15.45 0.80
CA ALA A 281 23.59 15.75 -0.64
C ALA A 281 22.32 15.29 -1.35
N THR A 282 21.65 14.29 -0.76
CA THR A 282 20.49 13.63 -1.33
C THR A 282 19.23 14.18 -0.67
N SER A 283 18.62 15.24 -1.22
CA SER A 283 17.41 15.77 -0.59
C SER A 283 16.32 14.69 -0.57
N SER A 284 15.70 14.49 0.60
CA SER A 284 14.61 13.51 0.79
C SER A 284 13.55 13.63 -0.30
N ASN A 285 13.24 14.86 -0.69
CA ASN A 285 12.27 15.15 -1.74
C ASN A 285 12.75 14.67 -3.11
N THR A 286 14.04 14.77 -3.43
CA THR A 286 14.57 14.28 -4.72
C THR A 286 14.43 12.77 -4.84
N VAL A 287 14.74 12.00 -3.79
CA VAL A 287 14.58 10.54 -3.83
C VAL A 287 13.13 10.17 -4.01
N VAL A 288 12.25 10.73 -3.20
CA VAL A 288 10.81 10.45 -3.27
C VAL A 288 10.24 10.85 -4.63
N VAL A 289 10.57 12.05 -5.15
CA VAL A 289 10.15 12.50 -6.49
C VAL A 289 10.72 11.61 -7.58
N SER A 290 11.98 11.17 -7.47
CA SER A 290 12.61 10.29 -8.46
C SER A 290 11.92 8.92 -8.49
N LEU A 291 11.51 8.39 -7.34
CA LEU A 291 10.76 7.15 -7.24
C LEU A 291 9.35 7.30 -7.83
N PHE A 292 8.67 8.42 -7.55
CA PHE A 292 7.37 8.73 -8.16
C PHE A 292 7.46 9.01 -9.65
N SER A 293 8.61 9.45 -10.17
CA SER A 293 8.79 9.68 -11.59
C SER A 293 8.65 8.40 -12.42
N ILE A 294 8.84 7.21 -11.81
CA ILE A 294 8.53 5.91 -12.42
C ILE A 294 7.03 5.75 -12.68
N LEU A 295 6.17 6.34 -11.85
CA LEU A 295 4.71 6.29 -12.04
C LEU A 295 4.22 7.27 -13.12
N LEU A 296 5.01 8.30 -13.44
CA LEU A 296 4.60 9.34 -14.38
C LEU A 296 4.38 8.79 -15.82
N PRO A 297 5.28 7.99 -16.40
CA PRO A 297 5.02 7.32 -17.68
C PRO A 297 3.76 6.45 -17.67
N ILE A 298 3.52 5.72 -16.57
CA ILE A 298 2.34 4.86 -16.42
C ILE A 298 1.07 5.73 -16.42
N PHE A 299 1.08 6.84 -15.68
CA PHE A 299 -0.02 7.79 -15.64
C PHE A 299 -0.27 8.44 -17.01
N VAL A 300 0.78 8.86 -17.72
CA VAL A 300 0.69 9.44 -19.06
C VAL A 300 0.11 8.42 -20.04
N VAL A 301 0.61 7.18 -20.07
CA VAL A 301 0.08 6.12 -20.92
C VAL A 301 -1.38 5.82 -20.58
N GLY A 302 -1.73 5.72 -19.29
CA GLY A 302 -3.10 5.52 -18.84
C GLY A 302 -4.05 6.64 -19.29
N LEU A 303 -3.63 7.90 -19.15
CA LEU A 303 -4.39 9.05 -19.63
C LEU A 303 -4.54 9.04 -21.15
N LEU A 304 -3.49 8.72 -21.89
CA LEU A 304 -3.53 8.63 -23.35
C LEU A 304 -4.46 7.51 -23.81
N LEU A 305 -4.40 6.35 -23.18
CA LEU A 305 -5.31 5.23 -23.46
C LEU A 305 -6.77 5.62 -23.15
N GLY A 306 -7.03 6.21 -21.98
CA GLY A 306 -8.38 6.67 -21.60
C GLY A 306 -8.93 7.79 -22.49
N ALA A 307 -8.08 8.73 -22.91
CA ALA A 307 -8.46 9.77 -23.85
C ALA A 307 -8.75 9.18 -25.25
N SER A 308 -7.89 8.26 -25.71
CA SER A 308 -8.04 7.61 -27.02
C SER A 308 -9.30 6.73 -27.09
N SER A 309 -9.63 5.99 -26.02
CA SER A 309 -10.83 5.17 -25.96
C SER A 309 -12.10 6.03 -25.97
N LYS A 310 -12.09 7.16 -25.25
CA LYS A 310 -13.18 8.14 -25.29
C LYS A 310 -13.37 8.74 -26.68
N ILE A 311 -12.28 9.23 -27.31
CA ILE A 311 -12.33 9.80 -28.66
C ILE A 311 -12.85 8.77 -29.66
N TRP A 312 -12.41 7.52 -29.55
CA TRP A 312 -12.87 6.43 -30.41
C TRP A 312 -14.36 6.12 -30.19
N ALA A 313 -14.82 6.10 -28.93
CA ALA A 313 -16.22 5.91 -28.61
C ALA A 313 -17.10 7.04 -29.17
N ASP A 314 -16.69 8.29 -28.97
CA ASP A 314 -17.40 9.48 -29.48
C ASP A 314 -17.46 9.49 -31.02
N TYR A 315 -16.39 9.05 -31.70
CA TYR A 315 -16.32 8.99 -33.16
C TYR A 315 -17.21 7.87 -33.75
N ASN A 316 -17.29 6.72 -33.09
CA ASN A 316 -18.03 5.56 -33.61
C ASN A 316 -19.49 5.49 -33.15
N ALA A 317 -19.86 6.15 -32.05
CA ALA A 317 -21.23 6.15 -31.54
C ALA A 317 -22.29 6.51 -32.61
N PRO A 318 -22.12 7.56 -33.45
CA PRO A 318 -23.11 7.89 -34.49
C PRO A 318 -23.22 6.80 -35.57
N LYS A 319 -22.11 6.15 -35.91
CA LYS A 319 -22.07 5.10 -36.95
C LYS A 319 -22.79 3.83 -36.47
N LEU A 320 -22.62 3.48 -35.20
CA LEU A 320 -23.30 2.35 -34.59
C LEU A 320 -24.82 2.59 -34.49
N VAL A 321 -25.24 3.82 -34.16
CA VAL A 321 -26.66 4.20 -34.15
C VAL A 321 -27.26 4.15 -35.57
N ALA A 322 -26.53 4.63 -36.58
CA ALA A 322 -26.99 4.57 -37.98
C ALA A 322 -27.10 3.13 -38.50
N ALA A 323 -26.11 2.28 -38.21
CA ALA A 323 -26.15 0.86 -38.60
C ALA A 323 -27.29 0.09 -37.91
N GLY A 324 -27.61 0.42 -36.66
CA GLY A 324 -28.76 -0.15 -35.95
C GLY A 324 -30.12 0.35 -36.47
N ALA A 325 -30.18 1.55 -37.03
CA ALA A 325 -31.42 2.12 -37.59
C ALA A 325 -31.78 1.56 -38.98
N GLU A 326 -30.78 1.19 -39.79
CA GLU A 326 -31.00 0.57 -41.10
C GLU A 326 -31.37 -0.92 -41.01
N GLY A 327 -31.00 -1.59 -39.91
CA GLY A 327 -31.53 -2.89 -39.52
C GLY A 327 -32.93 -2.80 -38.91
N GLY A 328 -33.82 -1.96 -39.49
CA GLY A 328 -35.23 -1.88 -39.10
C GLY A 328 -35.86 -3.28 -39.06
N PRO A 329 -37.04 -3.44 -38.41
CA PRO A 329 -37.71 -4.73 -38.31
C PRO A 329 -38.06 -5.24 -39.71
N GLY A 330 -37.08 -5.87 -40.37
CA GLY A 330 -37.31 -6.89 -41.34
C GLY A 330 -38.06 -7.93 -40.55
N GLU A 331 -39.38 -7.82 -40.64
CA GLU A 331 -40.29 -8.94 -40.60
C GLU A 331 -39.53 -10.10 -41.21
N VAL A 332 -38.98 -10.95 -40.34
CA VAL A 332 -38.48 -12.25 -40.75
C VAL A 332 -39.74 -12.88 -41.28
N GLN A 333 -39.97 -12.76 -42.59
CA GLN A 333 -40.84 -13.66 -43.30
C GLN A 333 -40.20 -15.01 -43.06
N VAL A 334 -40.65 -15.67 -42.00
CA VAL A 334 -40.61 -17.11 -41.86
C VAL A 334 -41.35 -17.56 -43.08
N LYS A 335 -40.59 -17.76 -44.15
CA LYS A 335 -41.07 -18.41 -45.34
C LYS A 335 -41.35 -19.83 -44.84
N SER A 336 -42.60 -20.04 -44.48
CA SER A 336 -43.25 -21.32 -44.28
C SER A 336 -43.26 -22.03 -45.63
N ASP A 337 -42.08 -22.26 -46.20
CA ASP A 337 -41.89 -23.25 -47.23
C ASP A 337 -41.97 -24.57 -46.45
N GLY A 338 -43.20 -25.05 -46.31
CA GLY A 338 -43.48 -26.40 -45.90
C GLY A 338 -42.92 -27.33 -46.96
N GLU A 339 -41.64 -27.64 -46.83
CA GLU A 339 -41.02 -28.76 -47.52
C GLU A 339 -40.75 -29.82 -46.45
N VAL A 340 -41.70 -30.76 -46.40
CA VAL A 340 -41.56 -32.06 -45.76
C VAL A 340 -40.37 -32.74 -46.47
N ALA A 341 -39.18 -32.55 -45.92
CA ALA A 341 -38.03 -33.37 -46.27
C ALA A 341 -38.24 -34.73 -45.61
N ASP A 342 -38.63 -35.69 -46.43
CA ASP A 342 -38.64 -37.11 -46.10
C ASP A 342 -37.34 -37.53 -45.41
N GLU A 343 -37.48 -38.23 -44.29
CA GLU A 343 -36.39 -38.99 -43.65
C GLU A 343 -35.76 -39.97 -44.65
N PRO A 344 -34.45 -39.88 -44.96
CA PRO A 344 -33.75 -41.02 -45.48
C PRO A 344 -33.42 -41.96 -44.31
N SER A 345 -34.23 -43.00 -44.22
CA SER A 345 -33.87 -44.31 -43.67
C SER A 345 -32.48 -44.76 -44.15
N SER A 346 -31.73 -45.39 -43.24
CA SER A 346 -30.41 -46.06 -43.41
C SER A 346 -29.19 -45.11 -43.35
N MET A 347 -28.11 -45.39 -42.63
CA MET A 347 -27.38 -46.64 -42.47
C MET A 347 -26.50 -46.65 -41.20
N LYS A 348 -26.47 -47.85 -40.61
CA LYS A 348 -25.32 -48.62 -40.11
C LYS A 348 -24.41 -48.03 -39.02
N ALA A 349 -24.44 -48.76 -37.91
CA ALA A 349 -23.32 -49.02 -37.03
C ALA A 349 -22.05 -49.44 -37.80
N GLU A 350 -20.91 -48.93 -37.36
CA GLU A 350 -19.63 -49.63 -37.52
C GLU A 350 -18.84 -49.49 -36.23
N GLU A 351 -18.60 -50.65 -35.62
CA GLU A 351 -17.64 -50.93 -34.55
C GLU A 351 -16.21 -50.55 -34.98
N ASN A 352 -15.46 -49.96 -34.06
CA ASN A 352 -14.10 -50.39 -33.72
C ASN A 352 -13.69 -49.85 -32.35
#